data_AF-A0A0F5ALS3-F1
#
_entry.id   AF-A0A0F5ALS3-F1
#
_cell.length_a   1.000
_cell.length_b   1.000
_cell.length_c   1.000
_cell.angle_alpha   90.00
_cell.angle_beta   90.00
_cell.angle_gamma   90.00
#
_symmetry.space_group_name_H-M   'P 1'
#
loop_
_entity.id
_entity.type
_entity.pdbx_description
1 polymer ?
#
loop_
_entity_poly.entity_id
_entity_poly.type
_entity_poly.pdbx_seq_one_letter_code
_entity_poly.pdbx_strand_id
1 'polypeptide(L)'
;MTFIVIIVLSILGGLLAGEHFHSYLLGLGVASTAVGACYWITFRSSHYPQFALFLLLLGVVAKIAVTAAGVLLGLKHALITSPLVFSLSYLFFLFASTYCYFRYREYWLTRLRHKDLQ
;
A
#
# COMPACT_ATOMS: atom_id res chain seq x y z
N MET A 1 -6.29 0.69 18.61
CA MET A 1 -6.33 2.17 18.59
C MET A 1 -5.82 2.73 17.27
N THR A 2 -4.63 2.31 16.78
CA THR A 2 -4.03 2.81 15.52
C THR A 2 -4.91 2.68 14.26
N PHE A 3 -5.67 1.59 14.10
CA PHE A 3 -6.58 1.43 12.94
C PHE A 3 -7.69 2.48 12.91
N ILE A 4 -8.26 2.82 14.06
CA ILE A 4 -9.32 3.82 14.16
C ILE A 4 -8.77 5.18 13.72
N VAL A 5 -7.55 5.51 14.15
CA VAL A 5 -6.85 6.73 13.73
C VAL A 5 -6.64 6.76 12.21
N ILE A 6 -6.16 5.67 11.60
CA ILE A 6 -5.98 5.57 10.15
C ILE A 6 -7.31 5.76 9.41
N ILE A 7 -8.39 5.14 9.88
CA ILE A 7 -9.71 5.26 9.26
C ILE A 7 -10.23 6.69 9.38
N VAL A 8 -10.14 7.30 10.57
CA VAL A 8 -10.57 8.69 10.80
C VAL A 8 -9.78 9.66 9.94
N LEU A 9 -8.44 9.56 9.90
CA LEU A 9 -7.60 10.38 9.03
C LEU A 9 -7.90 10.16 7.54
N SER A 10 -8.20 8.93 7.13
CA SER A 10 -8.60 8.63 5.74
C SER A 10 -9.94 9.28 5.37
N ILE A 11 -10.90 9.34 6.30
CA ILE A 11 -12.19 9.99 6.08
C ILE A 11 -11.99 11.51 6.03
N LEU A 12 -11.25 12.07 6.99
CA LEU A 12 -10.92 13.50 6.99
C LEU A 12 -10.16 13.91 5.73
N GLY A 13 -9.15 13.14 5.32
CA GLY A 13 -8.38 13.39 4.10
C GLY A 13 -9.25 13.36 2.83
N GLY A 14 -10.24 12.47 2.78
CA GLY A 14 -11.22 12.42 1.70
C GLY A 14 -12.15 13.63 1.67
N LEU A 15 -12.61 14.08 2.84
CA LEU A 15 -13.45 15.29 2.97
C LEU A 15 -12.67 16.56 2.60
N LEU A 16 -11.40 16.65 3.02
CA LEU A 16 -10.49 17.76 2.71
C LEU A 16 -10.08 17.81 1.24
N ALA A 17 -10.06 16.67 0.55
CA ALA A 17 -9.73 16.61 -0.86
C ALA A 17 -10.81 17.25 -1.76
N GLY A 18 -12.04 17.45 -1.27
CA GLY A 18 -13.09 18.24 -1.91
C GLY A 18 -13.24 17.98 -3.42
N GLU A 19 -12.98 19.01 -4.22
CA GLU A 19 -13.03 19.00 -5.69
C GLU A 19 -11.96 18.12 -6.38
N HIS A 20 -10.93 17.68 -5.64
CA HIS A 20 -9.83 16.83 -6.11
C HIS A 20 -9.94 15.38 -5.64
N PHE A 21 -11.15 14.90 -5.37
CA PHE A 21 -11.43 13.53 -4.91
C PHE A 21 -10.87 12.45 -5.86
N HIS A 22 -10.83 12.70 -7.16
CA HIS A 22 -10.26 11.78 -8.15
C HIS A 22 -8.76 11.53 -7.94
N SER A 23 -8.00 12.59 -7.63
CA SER A 23 -6.57 12.49 -7.32
C SER A 23 -6.33 11.74 -6.00
N TYR A 24 -7.22 11.91 -5.02
CA TYR A 24 -7.19 11.20 -3.75
C TYR A 24 -7.41 9.69 -3.91
N LEU A 25 -8.42 9.30 -4.69
CA LEU A 25 -8.73 7.90 -5.03
C LEU A 25 -7.60 7.23 -5.82
N LEU A 26 -6.98 7.95 -6.76
CA LEU A 26 -5.81 7.47 -7.46
C LEU A 26 -4.66 7.19 -6.49
N GLY A 27 -4.40 8.11 -5.55
CA GLY A 27 -3.41 7.93 -4.49
C GLY A 27 -3.65 6.65 -3.68
N LEU A 28 -4.91 6.40 -3.28
CA LEU A 28 -5.33 5.17 -2.59
C LEU A 28 -5.08 3.92 -3.43
N GLY A 29 -5.53 3.92 -4.69
CA GLY A 29 -5.42 2.77 -5.58
C GLY A 29 -3.97 2.41 -5.88
N VAL A 30 -3.14 3.41 -6.22
CA VAL A 30 -1.72 3.22 -6.52
C VAL A 30 -0.96 2.77 -5.27
N ALA A 31 -1.20 3.39 -4.11
CA ALA A 31 -0.53 2.97 -2.87
C ALA A 31 -0.92 1.54 -2.45
N SER A 32 -2.20 1.18 -2.53
CA SER A 32 -2.69 -0.14 -2.15
C SER A 32 -2.13 -1.24 -3.06
N THR A 33 -2.16 -1.02 -4.37
CA THR A 33 -1.61 -1.97 -5.36
C THR A 33 -0.09 -2.09 -5.26
N ALA A 34 0.62 -0.98 -5.07
CA ALA A 34 2.08 -0.99 -4.92
C ALA A 34 2.53 -1.74 -3.66
N VAL A 35 1.88 -1.51 -2.52
CA VAL A 35 2.18 -2.23 -1.27
C VAL A 35 1.79 -3.69 -1.38
N GLY A 36 0.63 -4.01 -1.96
CA GLY A 36 0.17 -5.38 -2.15
C GLY A 36 1.10 -6.19 -3.05
N ALA A 37 1.54 -5.63 -4.18
CA ALA A 37 2.50 -6.26 -5.08
C ALA A 37 3.85 -6.49 -4.40
N CYS A 38 4.36 -5.48 -3.69
CA CYS A 38 5.61 -5.58 -2.93
C CYS A 38 5.53 -6.65 -1.84
N TYR A 39 4.45 -6.67 -1.06
CA TYR A 39 4.20 -7.66 -0.02
C TYR A 39 4.15 -9.08 -0.61
N TRP A 40 3.42 -9.27 -1.71
CA TRP A 40 3.29 -10.57 -2.35
C TRP A 40 4.63 -11.14 -2.84
N ILE A 41 5.47 -10.29 -3.43
CA ILE A 41 6.78 -10.70 -3.95
C ILE A 41 7.76 -10.97 -2.80
N THR A 42 7.78 -10.08 -1.80
CA THR A 42 8.74 -10.15 -0.68
C THR A 42 8.49 -11.34 0.23
N PHE A 43 7.23 -11.61 0.56
CA PHE A 43 6.86 -12.66 1.51
C PHE A 43 6.49 -13.98 0.82
N ARG A 44 6.74 -14.11 -0.49
CA ARG A 44 6.65 -15.41 -1.16
C ARG A 44 7.70 -16.32 -0.54
N SER A 45 7.23 -17.40 0.10
CA SER A 45 8.08 -18.33 0.85
C SER A 45 9.21 -18.86 -0.04
N SER A 46 10.43 -18.40 0.24
CA SER A 46 11.65 -18.97 -0.33
C SER A 46 12.24 -19.91 0.70
N HIS A 47 12.47 -21.17 0.31
CA HIS A 47 13.16 -22.17 1.13
C HIS A 47 14.63 -21.80 1.41
N TYR A 48 15.19 -20.87 0.62
CA TYR A 48 16.59 -20.46 0.73
C TYR A 48 16.71 -19.01 1.23
N PRO A 49 17.42 -18.77 2.35
CA PRO A 49 17.57 -17.44 2.95
C PRO A 49 18.38 -16.48 2.07
N GLN A 50 19.26 -16.98 1.20
CA GLN A 50 20.05 -16.17 0.26
C GLN A 50 19.19 -15.40 -0.77
N PHE A 51 18.01 -15.92 -1.14
CA PHE A 51 17.10 -15.24 -2.06
C PHE A 51 16.19 -14.23 -1.34
N ALA A 52 16.21 -14.14 -0.01
CA ALA A 52 15.36 -13.20 0.73
C ALA A 52 15.69 -11.74 0.37
N LEU A 53 16.98 -11.40 0.29
CA LEU A 53 17.42 -10.06 -0.12
C LEU A 53 17.05 -9.76 -1.58
N PHE A 54 17.14 -10.76 -2.46
CA PHE A 54 16.73 -10.62 -3.85
C PHE A 54 15.23 -10.36 -3.99
N LEU A 55 14.40 -11.12 -3.26
CA LEU A 55 12.94 -10.94 -3.26
C LEU A 55 12.53 -9.60 -2.63
N LEU A 56 13.25 -9.14 -1.59
CA LEU A 56 13.08 -7.80 -1.03
C LEU A 56 13.39 -6.72 -2.07
N LEU A 57 14.53 -6.82 -2.76
CA LEU A 57 14.91 -5.89 -3.82
C LEU A 57 13.86 -5.89 -4.94
N LEU A 58 13.40 -7.07 -5.36
CA LEU A 58 12.38 -7.22 -6.39
C LEU A 58 11.03 -6.63 -5.95
N GLY A 59 10.67 -6.76 -4.67
CA GLY A 59 9.50 -6.11 -4.09
C GLY A 59 9.59 -4.58 -4.13
N VAL A 60 10.77 -4.02 -3.83
CA VAL A 60 11.02 -2.58 -3.94
C VAL A 60 10.93 -2.11 -5.39
N VAL A 61 11.53 -2.85 -6.34
CA VAL A 61 11.44 -2.54 -7.77
C VAL A 61 9.99 -2.58 -8.26
N ALA A 62 9.23 -3.60 -7.86
CA ALA A 62 7.81 -3.69 -8.19
C ALA A 62 7.01 -2.50 -7.62
N LYS A 63 7.30 -2.09 -6.39
CA LYS A 63 6.67 -0.91 -5.77
C LYS A 63 6.94 0.35 -6.60
N ILE A 64 8.19 0.57 -7.00
CA ILE A 64 8.58 1.72 -7.83
C ILE A 64 7.90 1.65 -9.20
N ALA A 65 7.89 0.49 -9.85
CA ALA A 65 7.27 0.29 -11.16
C ALA A 65 5.76 0.56 -11.13
N VAL A 66 5.04 0.05 -10.13
CA VAL A 66 3.59 0.29 -9.96
C VAL A 66 3.32 1.77 -9.69
N THR A 67 4.16 2.43 -8.88
CA THR A 67 4.03 3.86 -8.60
C THR A 67 4.23 4.68 -9.87
N ALA A 68 5.29 4.39 -10.63
CA ALA A 68 5.59 5.07 -11.90
C ALA A 68 4.48 4.86 -12.93
N ALA A 69 4.01 3.62 -13.11
CA ALA A 69 2.89 3.32 -14.00
C ALA A 69 1.60 4.03 -13.56
N GLY A 70 1.31 4.04 -12.25
CA GLY A 70 0.14 4.74 -11.69
C GLY A 70 0.18 6.25 -11.93
N VAL A 71 1.33 6.88 -11.75
CA VAL A 71 1.53 8.32 -12.03
C VAL A 71 1.40 8.62 -13.52
N LEU A 72 2.05 7.81 -14.37
CA LEU A 72 2.00 7.99 -15.82
C LEU A 72 0.57 7.84 -16.36
N LEU A 73 -0.18 6.85 -15.89
CA LEU A 73 -1.60 6.67 -16.25
C LEU A 73 -2.46 7.81 -15.70
N GLY A 74 -2.21 8.26 -14.46
CA GLY A 74 -2.91 9.37 -13.85
C GLY A 74 -2.72 10.71 -14.59
N LEU A 75 -1.50 10.97 -15.06
CA LEU A 75 -1.19 12.13 -15.90
C LEU A 75 -1.83 12.02 -17.29
N LYS A 76 -1.77 10.85 -17.94
CA LYS A 76 -2.35 10.63 -19.28
C LYS A 76 -3.85 10.87 -19.32
N HIS A 77 -4.57 10.53 -18.26
CA HIS A 77 -6.02 10.72 -18.18
C HIS A 77 -6.44 12.04 -17.52
N ALA A 78 -5.50 12.95 -17.22
CA ALA A 78 -5.76 14.21 -16.52
C ALA A 78 -6.50 14.03 -15.17
N LEU A 79 -6.38 12.87 -14.52
CA LEU A 79 -7.00 12.59 -13.21
C LEU A 79 -6.25 13.27 -12.06
N ILE A 80 -4.99 13.67 -12.30
CA ILE A 80 -4.19 14.44 -11.34
C ILE A 80 -4.47 15.92 -11.57
N THR A 81 -5.54 16.41 -10.94
CA THR A 81 -5.91 17.84 -10.96
C THR A 81 -4.96 18.65 -10.08
N SER A 82 -4.50 18.07 -8.97
CA SER A 82 -3.51 18.66 -8.08
C SER A 82 -2.43 17.64 -7.69
N PRO A 83 -1.18 17.81 -8.17
CA PRO A 83 -0.07 16.91 -7.84
C PRO A 83 0.23 16.83 -6.34
N LEU A 84 -0.04 17.90 -5.60
CA LEU A 84 0.19 17.95 -4.15
C LEU A 84 -0.80 17.05 -3.41
N VAL A 85 -2.09 17.13 -3.76
CA VAL A 85 -3.14 16.27 -3.16
C VAL A 85 -2.87 14.80 -3.49
N PHE A 86 -2.45 14.49 -4.72
CA PHE A 86 -2.05 13.13 -5.10
C PHE A 86 -0.87 12.62 -4.25
N SER A 87 0.20 13.39 -4.12
CA SER A 87 1.39 12.96 -3.35
C SER A 87 1.08 12.77 -1.86
N LEU A 88 0.33 13.70 -1.26
CA LEU A 88 -0.02 13.65 0.17
C LEU A 88 -0.90 12.44 0.48
N SER A 89 -1.92 12.20 -0.36
CA SER A 89 -2.80 11.04 -0.23
C SER A 89 -2.05 9.73 -0.50
N TYR A 90 -1.22 9.67 -1.54
CA TYR A 90 -0.36 8.52 -1.82
C TYR A 90 0.52 8.16 -0.63
N LEU A 91 1.22 9.14 -0.03
CA LEU A 91 2.08 8.89 1.14
C LEU A 91 1.29 8.40 2.34
N PHE A 92 0.15 9.03 2.64
CA PHE A 92 -0.72 8.59 3.73
C PHE A 92 -1.17 7.14 3.54
N PHE A 93 -1.68 6.81 2.35
CA PHE A 93 -2.14 5.46 2.04
C PHE A 93 -1.00 4.45 1.94
N LEU A 94 0.21 4.87 1.60
CA LEU A 94 1.40 4.03 1.62
C LEU A 94 1.67 3.51 3.03
N PHE A 95 1.63 4.39 4.03
CA PHE A 95 1.79 4.00 5.43
C PHE A 95 0.61 3.17 5.94
N ALA A 96 -0.61 3.61 5.65
CA ALA A 96 -1.84 2.93 6.06
C ALA A 96 -1.92 1.50 5.52
N SER A 97 -1.66 1.32 4.22
CA SER A 97 -1.69 0.02 3.56
C SER A 97 -0.57 -0.88 4.08
N THR A 98 0.65 -0.35 4.27
CA THR A 98 1.76 -1.11 4.84
C THR A 98 1.40 -1.64 6.23
N TYR A 99 0.88 -0.77 7.11
CA TYR A 99 0.45 -1.16 8.44
C TYR A 99 -0.66 -2.22 8.40
N CYS A 100 -1.65 -2.06 7.50
CA CYS A 100 -2.73 -3.02 7.32
C CYS A 100 -2.19 -4.41 6.92
N TYR A 101 -1.31 -4.48 5.91
CA TYR A 101 -0.73 -5.74 5.43
C TYR A 101 0.11 -6.45 6.50
N PHE A 102 0.93 -5.72 7.25
CA PHE A 102 1.72 -6.30 8.34
C PHE A 102 0.83 -6.82 9.47
N ARG A 103 -0.18 -6.06 9.89
CA ARG A 103 -1.11 -6.50 10.92
C ARG A 103 -1.93 -7.71 10.49
N TYR A 104 -2.40 -7.70 9.24
CA TYR A 104 -3.13 -8.82 8.66
C TYR A 104 -2.27 -10.09 8.70
N ARG A 105 -1.00 -9.98 8.31
CA ARG A 105 -0.02 -11.09 8.42
C ARG A 105 0.14 -11.59 9.85
N GLU A 106 0.33 -10.70 10.83
CA GLU A 106 0.43 -11.08 12.25
C GLU A 106 -0.79 -11.85 12.74
N TYR A 107 -1.98 -11.39 12.36
CA TYR A 107 -3.24 -12.04 12.71
C TYR A 107 -3.31 -13.46 12.15
N TRP A 108 -2.96 -13.64 10.87
CA TRP A 108 -2.93 -14.98 10.24
C TRP A 108 -1.90 -15.90 10.86
N LEU A 109 -0.69 -15.42 11.11
CA LEU A 109 0.36 -16.22 11.74
C LEU A 109 -0.03 -16.67 13.16
N THR A 110 -0.65 -15.79 13.94
CA THR A 110 -1.15 -16.12 15.29
C THR A 110 -2.26 -17.17 15.21
N ARG A 111 -3.18 -17.04 14.25
CA ARG A 111 -4.29 -17.98 14.06
C ARG A 111 -3.81 -19.35 13.59
N LEU A 112 -2.82 -19.42 12.71
CA LEU A 112 -2.23 -20.67 12.24
C LEU A 112 -1.51 -21.40 13.38
N ARG A 113 -0.69 -20.69 14.15
CA ARG A 113 0.00 -21.25 15.33
C ARG A 113 -0.97 -21.85 16.36
N HIS A 114 -2.16 -21.27 16.54
CA HIS A 114 -3.18 -21.84 17.41
C HIS A 114 -3.80 -23.14 16.89
N LYS A 115 -3.85 -23.34 15.57
CA LYS A 115 -4.30 -24.61 14.97
C LYS A 115 -3.27 -25.73 15.09
N ASP A 116 -1.98 -25.41 15.05
CA ASP A 116 -0.91 -26.41 15.17
C ASP A 116 -0.74 -26.95 16.61
N LEU A 117 -1.32 -26.28 17.62
CA LEU A 117 -1.26 -26.64 19.03
C LEU A 117 -2.48 -27.44 19.52
N GLN A 118 -3.46 -27.71 18.65
CA GLN A 118 -4.65 -28.55 18.93
C GLN A 118 -4.54 -29.87 18.17
#